data_AF-A0A7K4KKB3-F1
#
_entry.id   AF-A0A7K4KKB3-F1
#
_cell.length_a   1.000
_cell.length_b   1.000
_cell.length_c   1.000
_cell.angle_alpha   90.00
_cell.angle_beta   90.00
_cell.angle_gamma   90.00
#
_symmetry.space_group_name_H-M   'P 1'
#
loop_
_entity.id
_entity.type
_entity.pdbx_description
1 polymer ?
#
loop_
_entity_poly.entity_id
_entity_poly.type
_entity_poly.pdbx_seq_one_letter_code
_entity_poly.pdbx_strand_id
1 'polypeptide(L)'
;SSYFTAVARGDIPPVKQEQERGPWSKWKDVTPELLKILHQRVGGRLIITADELAHMWKSLNLPEDLFTSVMNVGRFTEEIEWLKFLALACSPIGMTIAKTLKIICEVLHGDHDQGPPRIPFSTFQFLYTYIAEVDGEISASHVNRMLNYIEQEIIGPDGLIKVNDFTKNPRVKLE
;
A
#
# COMPACT_ATOMS: atom_id res chain seq x y z
N SER A 1 17.81 12.34 -45.72
CA SER A 1 16.77 11.45 -46.25
C SER A 1 17.29 10.01 -46.22
N SER A 2 17.21 9.36 -45.05
CA SER A 2 17.79 8.01 -44.85
C SER A 2 16.78 6.99 -44.32
N TYR A 3 15.48 7.30 -44.44
CA TYR A 3 14.40 6.43 -43.98
C TYR A 3 14.09 5.31 -45.00
N PHE A 4 14.40 5.52 -46.28
CA PHE A 4 13.97 4.63 -47.36
C PHE A 4 14.96 3.52 -47.75
N THR A 5 16.15 3.44 -47.13
CA THR A 5 17.17 2.45 -47.52
C THR A 5 17.14 1.17 -46.67
N ALA A 6 16.48 1.19 -45.50
CA ALA A 6 16.49 0.04 -44.57
C ALA A 6 15.46 -1.07 -44.92
N VAL A 7 14.46 -0.78 -45.75
CA VAL A 7 13.41 -1.76 -46.10
C VAL A 7 13.89 -2.82 -47.09
N ALA A 8 14.98 -2.58 -47.83
CA ALA A 8 15.46 -3.48 -48.88
C ALA A 8 16.35 -4.64 -48.39
N ARG A 9 16.62 -4.75 -47.08
CA ARG A 9 17.48 -5.81 -46.51
C ARG A 9 16.77 -6.87 -45.67
N GLY A 10 15.44 -6.80 -45.55
CA GLY A 10 14.69 -7.78 -44.74
C GLY A 10 14.98 -7.69 -43.24
N ASP A 11 15.59 -6.61 -42.77
CA ASP A 11 15.75 -6.34 -41.35
C ASP A 11 14.39 -5.92 -40.78
N ILE A 12 13.91 -6.76 -39.86
CA ILE A 12 12.75 -6.51 -39.00
C ILE A 12 12.96 -5.13 -38.37
N PRO A 13 11.95 -4.23 -38.38
CA PRO A 13 12.09 -2.93 -37.72
C PRO A 13 12.52 -3.15 -36.27
N PRO A 14 13.21 -2.19 -35.63
CA PRO A 14 13.40 -2.26 -34.20
C PRO A 14 12.00 -2.13 -33.61
N VAL A 15 11.35 -3.27 -33.38
CA VAL A 15 10.22 -3.39 -32.47
C VAL A 15 10.72 -2.61 -31.28
N LYS A 16 10.08 -1.45 -31.04
CA LYS A 16 10.28 -0.64 -29.85
C LYS A 16 10.52 -1.63 -28.76
N GLN A 17 11.76 -1.66 -28.28
CA GLN A 17 12.23 -2.55 -27.24
C GLN A 17 11.11 -2.64 -26.22
N GLU A 18 10.34 -3.72 -26.30
CA GLU A 18 9.38 -4.16 -25.29
C GLU A 18 10.23 -4.79 -24.19
N GLN A 19 11.27 -4.05 -23.82
CA GLN A 19 12.32 -4.40 -22.93
C GLN A 19 11.72 -4.14 -21.57
N GLU A 20 11.14 -5.22 -21.06
CA GLU A 20 10.93 -5.45 -19.64
C GLU A 20 9.88 -4.55 -19.00
N ARG A 21 8.64 -4.58 -19.51
CA ARG A 21 7.50 -4.36 -18.63
C ARG A 21 7.37 -5.55 -17.69
N GLY A 22 8.24 -5.63 -16.69
CA GLY A 22 8.07 -6.58 -15.60
C GLY A 22 6.67 -6.40 -14.97
N PRO A 23 6.13 -7.40 -14.26
CA PRO A 23 4.81 -7.34 -13.61
C PRO A 23 4.58 -6.03 -12.84
N TRP A 24 5.66 -5.53 -12.21
CA TRP A 24 5.77 -4.28 -11.46
C TRP A 24 5.45 -2.99 -12.26
N SER A 25 5.59 -3.01 -13.59
CA SER A 25 5.30 -1.84 -14.43
C SER A 25 3.79 -1.57 -14.53
N LYS A 26 2.96 -2.60 -14.42
CA LYS A 26 1.48 -2.46 -14.36
C LYS A 26 1.01 -1.95 -12.99
N TRP A 27 1.80 -2.16 -11.93
CA TRP A 27 1.43 -1.73 -10.58
C TRP A 27 1.63 -0.22 -10.37
N LYS A 28 2.32 0.45 -11.28
CA LYS A 28 2.46 1.91 -11.29
C LYS A 28 1.13 2.65 -11.47
N ASP A 29 0.12 1.99 -12.05
CA ASP A 29 -1.20 2.59 -12.26
C ASP A 29 -2.03 2.63 -10.96
N VAL A 30 -1.58 1.92 -9.91
CA VAL A 30 -2.24 1.92 -8.61
C VAL A 30 -1.77 3.15 -7.84
N THR A 31 -2.72 4.02 -7.51
CA THR A 31 -2.45 5.25 -6.78
C THR A 31 -3.15 5.24 -5.41
N PRO A 32 -2.62 5.95 -4.41
CA PRO A 32 -3.29 6.12 -3.11
C PRO A 32 -4.74 6.60 -3.24
N GLU A 33 -5.05 7.43 -4.23
CA GLU A 33 -6.40 7.96 -4.47
C GLU A 33 -7.39 6.85 -4.87
N LEU A 34 -6.98 5.90 -5.72
CA LEU A 34 -7.82 4.77 -6.07
C LEU A 34 -8.07 3.85 -4.85
N LEU A 35 -7.05 3.65 -4.01
CA LEU A 35 -7.19 2.89 -2.76
C LEU A 35 -8.08 3.61 -1.75
N LYS A 36 -8.08 4.95 -1.74
CA LYS A 36 -8.99 5.76 -0.94
C LYS A 36 -10.45 5.62 -1.39
N ILE A 37 -10.71 5.66 -2.70
CA ILE A 37 -12.04 5.38 -3.25
C ILE A 37 -12.49 3.96 -2.89
N LEU A 38 -11.58 2.97 -2.98
CA LEU A 38 -11.88 1.60 -2.57
C LEU A 38 -12.23 1.52 -1.07
N HIS A 39 -11.47 2.18 -0.20
CA HIS A 39 -11.74 2.25 1.23
C HIS A 39 -13.11 2.87 1.55
N GLN A 40 -13.47 3.96 0.87
CA GLN A 40 -14.79 4.58 1.02
C GLN A 40 -15.92 3.62 0.62
N ARG A 41 -15.74 2.81 -0.43
CA ARG A 41 -16.73 1.81 -0.86
C ARG A 41 -16.84 0.61 0.09
N VAL A 42 -15.75 0.27 0.79
CA VAL A 42 -15.80 -0.72 1.89
C VAL A 42 -16.62 -0.17 3.05
N GLY A 43 -16.66 1.15 3.25
CA GLY A 43 -17.64 1.79 4.13
C GLY A 43 -17.43 1.45 5.62
N GLY A 44 -16.17 1.36 6.06
CA GLY A 44 -15.82 1.09 7.47
C GLY A 44 -15.96 -0.36 7.90
N ARG A 45 -16.31 -1.29 7.01
CA ARG A 45 -16.32 -2.72 7.30
C ARG A 45 -14.91 -3.24 7.59
N LEU A 46 -14.78 -4.01 8.66
CA LEU A 46 -13.52 -4.66 9.04
C LEU A 46 -13.26 -5.94 8.23
N ILE A 47 -14.33 -6.63 7.82
CA ILE A 47 -14.29 -7.85 7.03
C ILE A 47 -15.12 -7.63 5.77
N ILE A 48 -14.60 -8.07 4.64
CA ILE A 48 -15.28 -8.06 3.34
C ILE A 48 -15.11 -9.40 2.65
N THR A 49 -16.09 -9.79 1.82
CA THR A 49 -15.97 -11.02 1.04
C THR A 49 -15.05 -10.81 -0.17
N ALA A 50 -14.35 -11.87 -0.58
CA ALA A 50 -13.47 -11.83 -1.74
C ALA A 50 -14.22 -11.48 -3.03
N ASP A 51 -15.44 -11.97 -3.19
CA ASP A 51 -16.28 -11.67 -4.35
C ASP A 51 -16.63 -10.17 -4.41
N GLU A 52 -17.14 -9.60 -3.32
CA GLU A 52 -17.48 -8.18 -3.26
C GLU A 52 -16.25 -7.30 -3.51
N LEU A 53 -15.11 -7.67 -2.89
CA LEU A 53 -13.88 -6.91 -3.04
C LEU A 53 -13.35 -6.99 -4.48
N ALA A 54 -13.40 -8.15 -5.12
CA ALA A 54 -12.99 -8.33 -6.51
C ALA A 54 -13.86 -7.50 -7.47
N HIS A 55 -15.17 -7.44 -7.25
CA HIS A 55 -16.08 -6.59 -8.02
C HIS A 55 -15.72 -5.11 -7.88
N MET A 56 -15.47 -4.63 -6.65
CA MET A 56 -15.05 -3.26 -6.42
C MET A 56 -13.68 -2.95 -7.04
N TRP A 57 -12.72 -3.85 -6.88
CA TRP A 57 -11.38 -3.72 -7.46
C TRP A 57 -11.43 -3.58 -8.98
N LYS A 58 -12.18 -4.46 -9.65
CA LYS A 58 -12.38 -4.44 -11.10
C LYS A 58 -13.07 -3.17 -11.57
N SER A 59 -14.05 -2.67 -10.83
CA SER A 59 -14.77 -1.45 -11.19
C SER A 59 -13.90 -0.17 -11.13
N LEU A 60 -12.76 -0.22 -10.42
CA LEU A 60 -11.76 0.84 -10.39
C LEU A 60 -10.67 0.65 -11.45
N ASN A 61 -10.79 -0.37 -12.30
CA ASN A 61 -9.78 -0.77 -13.29
C ASN A 61 -8.40 -1.01 -12.68
N LEU A 62 -8.35 -1.51 -11.44
CA LEU A 62 -7.10 -1.83 -10.78
C LEU A 62 -6.51 -3.14 -11.34
N PRO A 63 -5.17 -3.30 -11.37
CA PRO A 63 -4.53 -4.49 -11.94
C PRO A 63 -4.95 -5.78 -11.23
N GLU A 64 -5.49 -6.76 -11.97
CA GLU A 64 -5.88 -8.08 -11.43
C GLU A 64 -4.67 -8.88 -10.91
N ASP A 65 -3.50 -8.70 -11.55
CA ASP A 65 -2.24 -9.31 -11.14
C ASP A 65 -1.85 -8.85 -9.70
N LEU A 66 -2.08 -7.57 -9.37
CA LEU A 66 -1.83 -7.05 -8.03
C LEU A 66 -2.83 -7.64 -7.02
N PHE A 67 -4.12 -7.68 -7.38
CA PHE A 67 -5.14 -8.29 -6.52
C PHE A 67 -4.77 -9.72 -6.15
N THR A 68 -4.42 -10.53 -7.14
CA THR A 68 -4.02 -11.93 -6.95
C THR A 68 -2.77 -12.04 -6.09
N SER A 69 -1.77 -11.16 -6.32
CA SER A 69 -0.56 -11.10 -5.49
C SER A 69 -0.91 -10.80 -4.02
N VAL A 70 -1.73 -9.80 -3.76
CA VAL A 70 -2.17 -9.42 -2.40
C VAL A 70 -2.95 -10.55 -1.74
N MET A 71 -3.87 -11.21 -2.46
CA MET A 71 -4.62 -12.37 -1.97
C MET A 71 -3.69 -13.51 -1.54
N ASN A 72 -2.67 -13.80 -2.35
CA ASN A 72 -1.70 -14.87 -2.06
C ASN A 72 -0.78 -14.52 -0.89
N VAL A 73 -0.23 -13.30 -0.85
CA VAL A 73 0.67 -12.84 0.22
C VAL A 73 -0.06 -12.80 1.56
N GLY A 74 -1.28 -12.26 1.58
CA GLY A 74 -2.11 -12.20 2.79
C GLY A 74 -2.77 -13.53 3.16
N ARG A 75 -2.66 -14.56 2.29
CA ARG A 75 -3.32 -15.86 2.43
C ARG A 75 -4.82 -15.72 2.69
N PHE A 76 -5.44 -14.75 2.03
CA PHE A 76 -6.87 -14.47 2.17
C PHE A 76 -7.70 -15.56 1.48
N THR A 77 -8.89 -15.83 2.01
CA THR A 77 -9.83 -16.81 1.46
C THR A 77 -11.13 -16.12 1.10
N GLU A 78 -12.28 -16.59 1.62
CA GLU A 78 -13.59 -15.98 1.35
C GLU A 78 -13.78 -14.69 2.15
N GLU A 79 -13.32 -14.66 3.39
CA GLU A 79 -13.37 -13.48 4.26
C GLU A 79 -12.00 -12.80 4.32
N ILE A 80 -12.01 -11.49 4.11
CA ILE A 80 -10.81 -10.67 4.02
C ILE A 80 -10.85 -9.62 5.11
N GLU A 81 -9.84 -9.63 6.00
CA GLU A 81 -9.59 -8.53 6.91
C GLU A 81 -9.13 -7.30 6.13
N TRP A 82 -10.01 -6.29 6.05
CA TRP A 82 -9.86 -5.16 5.15
C TRP A 82 -8.53 -4.41 5.35
N LEU A 83 -8.15 -4.15 6.60
CA LEU A 83 -6.91 -3.41 6.89
C LEU A 83 -5.65 -4.17 6.49
N LYS A 84 -5.65 -5.50 6.63
CA LYS A 84 -4.54 -6.35 6.19
C LYS A 84 -4.43 -6.33 4.66
N PHE A 85 -5.56 -6.46 3.97
CA PHE A 85 -5.59 -6.35 2.51
C PHE A 85 -5.10 -4.99 2.04
N LEU A 86 -5.61 -3.91 2.63
CA LEU A 86 -5.21 -2.55 2.30
C LEU A 86 -3.71 -2.33 2.53
N ALA A 87 -3.16 -2.85 3.63
CA ALA A 87 -1.73 -2.74 3.92
C ALA A 87 -0.88 -3.34 2.79
N LEU A 88 -1.21 -4.56 2.36
CA LEU A 88 -0.52 -5.24 1.26
C LEU A 88 -0.73 -4.57 -0.10
N ALA A 89 -1.91 -4.01 -0.34
CA ALA A 89 -2.18 -3.25 -1.57
C ALA A 89 -1.38 -1.94 -1.64
N CYS A 90 -1.06 -1.34 -0.49
CA CYS A 90 -0.21 -0.15 -0.39
C CYS A 90 1.30 -0.47 -0.48
N SER A 91 1.75 -1.66 -0.10
CA SER A 91 3.18 -2.01 -0.04
C SER A 91 3.94 -1.82 -1.37
N PRO A 92 3.40 -2.18 -2.56
CA PRO A 92 4.10 -1.92 -3.82
C PRO A 92 4.29 -0.44 -4.15
N ILE A 93 3.43 0.43 -3.59
CA ILE A 93 3.49 1.88 -3.75
C ILE A 93 4.49 2.46 -2.74
N GLY A 94 4.40 1.99 -1.49
CA GLY A 94 5.30 2.33 -0.41
C GLY A 94 6.54 1.44 -0.43
N MET A 95 7.57 1.86 -1.15
CA MET A 95 8.87 1.14 -1.22
C MET A 95 9.52 0.82 0.15
N THR A 96 9.02 1.41 1.25
CA THR A 96 9.51 1.24 2.61
C THR A 96 8.33 1.17 3.58
N ILE A 97 8.49 0.56 4.76
CA ILE A 97 7.39 0.40 5.73
C ILE A 97 6.84 1.77 6.15
N ALA A 98 7.72 2.73 6.39
CA ALA A 98 7.31 4.09 6.74
C ALA A 98 6.47 4.76 5.62
N LYS A 99 6.83 4.55 4.35
CA LYS A 99 6.05 5.08 3.22
C LYS A 99 4.71 4.36 3.07
N THR A 100 4.68 3.05 3.25
CA THR A 100 3.44 2.26 3.22
C THR A 100 2.48 2.71 4.30
N LEU A 101 2.94 2.85 5.55
CA LEU A 101 2.12 3.36 6.65
C LEU A 101 1.65 4.78 6.43
N LYS A 102 2.50 5.65 5.85
CA LYS A 102 2.07 7.00 5.43
C LYS A 102 0.91 6.94 4.44
N ILE A 103 1.02 6.13 3.39
CA ILE A 103 -0.04 5.98 2.38
C ILE A 103 -1.32 5.46 3.03
N ILE A 104 -1.22 4.47 3.91
CA ILE A 104 -2.39 3.91 4.61
C ILE A 104 -3.04 4.99 5.50
N CYS A 105 -2.26 5.78 6.26
CA CYS A 105 -2.80 6.89 7.03
C CYS A 105 -3.54 7.91 6.17
N GLU A 106 -3.02 8.22 4.97
CA GLU A 106 -3.67 9.12 4.01
C GLU A 106 -4.96 8.53 3.43
N VAL A 107 -4.99 7.21 3.18
CA VAL A 107 -6.17 6.49 2.70
C VAL A 107 -7.27 6.38 3.76
N LEU A 108 -6.90 6.11 5.01
CA LEU A 108 -7.83 5.97 6.14
C LEU A 108 -8.32 7.32 6.69
N HIS A 109 -7.64 8.42 6.36
CA HIS A 109 -8.04 9.76 6.80
C HIS A 109 -9.37 10.17 6.16
N GLY A 110 -10.33 10.57 7.00
CA GLY A 110 -11.65 10.98 6.54
C GLY A 110 -11.64 12.34 5.84
N ASP A 111 -12.43 12.50 4.78
CA ASP A 111 -12.52 13.77 4.03
C ASP A 111 -13.08 14.94 4.85
N HIS A 112 -13.80 14.66 5.93
CA HIS A 112 -14.34 15.67 6.84
C HIS A 112 -13.29 16.18 7.85
N ASP A 113 -12.12 15.55 7.95
CA ASP A 113 -11.08 15.95 8.88
C ASP A 113 -10.23 17.09 8.29
N GLN A 114 -10.39 18.29 8.86
CA GLN A 114 -9.62 19.48 8.49
C GLN A 114 -8.14 19.47 8.95
N GLY A 115 -7.70 18.40 9.62
CA GLY A 115 -6.35 18.24 10.16
C GLY A 115 -5.43 17.41 9.25
N PRO A 116 -4.14 17.31 9.59
CA PRO A 116 -3.23 16.40 8.90
C PRO A 116 -3.72 14.94 9.00
N PRO A 117 -3.36 14.08 8.02
CA PRO A 117 -3.67 12.65 8.05
C PRO A 117 -3.31 12.00 9.38
N ARG A 118 -4.32 11.41 10.03
CA ARG A 118 -4.19 10.78 11.35
C ARG A 118 -5.12 9.59 11.50
N ILE A 119 -4.68 8.61 12.27
CA ILE A 119 -5.45 7.39 12.57
C ILE A 119 -5.34 7.06 14.06
N PRO A 120 -6.24 6.24 14.62
CA PRO A 120 -6.05 5.68 15.96
C PRO A 120 -4.71 4.95 16.07
N PHE A 121 -3.99 5.15 17.18
CA PHE A 121 -2.70 4.50 17.38
C PHE A 121 -2.81 2.98 17.39
N SER A 122 -3.91 2.42 17.90
CA SER A 122 -4.20 0.99 17.84
C SER A 122 -4.26 0.45 16.40
N THR A 123 -4.82 1.22 15.47
CA THR A 123 -4.82 0.89 14.04
C THR A 123 -3.40 0.91 13.49
N PHE A 124 -2.58 1.90 13.85
CA PHE A 124 -1.18 1.96 13.45
C PHE A 124 -0.37 0.79 14.00
N GLN A 125 -0.56 0.41 15.27
CA GLN A 125 0.10 -0.74 15.89
C GLN A 125 -0.22 -2.02 15.12
N PHE A 126 -1.50 -2.26 14.83
CA PHE A 126 -1.94 -3.40 14.05
C PHE A 126 -1.28 -3.45 12.66
N LEU A 127 -1.28 -2.33 11.94
CA LEU A 127 -0.71 -2.24 10.59
C LEU A 127 0.80 -2.42 10.59
N TYR A 128 1.53 -1.76 11.49
CA TYR A 128 2.99 -1.85 11.54
C TYR A 128 3.45 -3.26 11.90
N THR A 129 2.83 -3.89 12.90
CA THR A 129 3.12 -5.28 13.25
C THR A 129 2.84 -6.21 12.08
N TYR A 130 1.68 -6.09 11.44
CA TYR A 130 1.33 -6.95 10.32
C TYR A 130 2.26 -6.79 9.11
N ILE A 131 2.61 -5.56 8.74
CA ILE A 131 3.53 -5.31 7.62
C ILE A 131 4.93 -5.87 7.96
N ALA A 132 5.42 -5.64 9.17
CA ALA A 132 6.73 -6.15 9.59
C ALA A 132 6.78 -7.69 9.64
N GLU A 133 5.69 -8.35 10.05
CA GLU A 133 5.56 -9.80 10.02
C GLU A 133 5.57 -10.37 8.59
N VAL A 134 4.88 -9.71 7.66
CA VAL A 134 4.85 -10.12 6.25
C VAL A 134 6.19 -9.85 5.55
N ASP A 135 6.83 -8.72 5.85
CA ASP A 135 8.14 -8.34 5.31
C ASP A 135 9.26 -9.27 5.81
N GLY A 136 9.20 -9.65 7.09
CA GLY A 136 10.10 -10.65 7.68
C GLY A 136 11.52 -10.16 7.99
N GLU A 137 11.91 -8.97 7.55
CA GLU A 137 13.24 -8.40 7.79
C GLU A 137 13.34 -7.75 9.19
N ILE A 138 12.20 -7.41 9.80
CA ILE A 138 12.15 -6.70 11.08
C ILE A 138 11.75 -7.62 12.22
N SER A 139 12.64 -7.72 13.22
CA SER A 139 12.35 -8.51 14.42
C SER A 139 11.17 -7.95 15.23
N ALA A 140 10.36 -8.84 15.82
CA ALA A 140 9.25 -8.47 16.71
C ALA A 140 9.70 -7.61 17.91
N SER A 141 10.92 -7.81 18.41
CA SER A 141 11.48 -6.99 19.48
C SER A 141 11.74 -5.54 19.04
N HIS A 142 12.18 -5.32 17.79
CA HIS A 142 12.32 -3.99 17.21
C HIS A 142 10.96 -3.32 17.02
N VAL A 143 9.97 -4.04 16.47
CA VAL A 143 8.59 -3.55 16.33
C VAL A 143 8.05 -3.10 17.69
N ASN A 144 8.10 -3.98 18.70
CA ASN A 144 7.60 -3.68 20.04
C ASN A 144 8.34 -2.50 20.68
N ARG A 145 9.67 -2.42 20.55
CA ARG A 145 10.45 -1.28 21.06
C ARG A 145 10.00 0.04 20.43
N MET A 146 9.78 0.07 19.12
CA MET A 146 9.32 1.28 18.43
C MET A 146 7.89 1.65 18.80
N LEU A 147 6.99 0.66 18.90
CA LEU A 147 5.61 0.91 19.33
C LEU A 147 5.56 1.48 20.75
N ASN A 148 6.31 0.90 21.70
CA ASN A 148 6.40 1.44 23.06
C ASN A 148 6.95 2.86 23.09
N TYR A 149 7.99 3.15 22.30
CA TYR A 149 8.54 4.50 22.21
C TYR A 149 7.50 5.50 21.68
N ILE A 150 6.79 5.15 20.60
CA ILE A 150 5.76 6.01 20.02
C ILE A 150 4.64 6.24 21.03
N GLU A 151 4.15 5.18 21.68
CA GLU A 151 3.07 5.27 22.67
C GLU A 151 3.41 6.20 23.83
N GLN A 152 4.63 6.13 24.37
CA GLN A 152 5.03 6.91 25.54
C GLN A 152 5.41 8.36 25.21
N GLU A 153 6.09 8.58 24.09
CA GLU A 153 6.74 9.88 23.80
C GLU A 153 5.98 10.74 22.78
N ILE A 154 5.06 10.15 22.02
CA ILE A 154 4.41 10.81 20.88
C ILE A 154 2.90 10.85 21.05
N ILE A 155 2.29 9.74 21.46
CA ILE A 155 0.83 9.64 21.51
C ILE A 155 0.29 10.50 22.65
N GLY A 156 -0.56 11.46 22.28
CA GLY A 156 -1.23 12.35 23.20
C GLY A 156 -2.51 11.74 23.79
N PRO A 157 -3.25 12.52 24.60
CA PRO A 157 -4.51 12.07 25.20
C PRO A 157 -5.62 11.79 24.16
N ASP A 158 -5.46 12.24 22.91
CA ASP A 158 -6.37 11.94 21.80
C ASP A 158 -6.21 10.49 21.27
N GLY A 159 -5.12 9.80 21.61
CA GLY A 159 -4.86 8.43 21.16
C GLY A 159 -4.61 8.31 19.65
N LEU A 160 -4.28 9.43 18.99
CA LEU A 160 -4.08 9.50 17.54
C LEU A 160 -2.60 9.62 17.19
N ILE A 161 -2.22 9.00 16.07
CA ILE A 161 -0.92 9.19 15.45
C ILE A 161 -1.08 9.91 14.12
N LYS A 162 -0.25 10.92 13.87
CA LYS A 162 -0.21 11.70 12.63
C LYS A 162 0.94 11.23 11.75
N VAL A 163 0.81 11.40 10.44
CA VAL A 163 1.89 11.07 9.48
C VAL A 163 3.23 11.73 9.84
N ASN A 164 3.23 12.98 10.29
CA ASN A 164 4.46 13.69 10.65
C ASN A 164 5.18 13.06 11.85
N ASP A 165 4.46 12.37 12.74
CA ASP A 165 5.00 11.86 13.99
C ASP A 165 6.01 10.73 13.77
N PHE A 166 5.84 9.95 12.72
CA PHE A 166 6.76 8.86 12.35
C PHE A 166 7.58 9.12 11.08
N THR A 167 7.24 10.14 10.28
CA THR A 167 8.00 10.49 9.07
C THR A 167 9.03 11.61 9.27
N LYS A 168 8.82 12.49 10.25
CA LYS A 168 9.73 13.61 10.54
C LYS A 168 10.51 13.42 11.85
N ASN A 169 10.17 12.41 12.65
CA ASN A 169 10.84 12.16 13.91
C ASN A 169 12.05 11.23 13.70
N PRO A 170 13.30 11.72 13.85
CA PRO A 170 14.49 10.92 13.59
C PRO A 170 14.69 9.76 14.59
N ARG A 171 13.95 9.78 15.71
CA ARG A 171 13.97 8.70 16.71
C ARG A 171 13.03 7.55 16.36
N VAL A 172 12.07 7.78 15.46
CA VAL A 172 11.16 6.74 14.97
C VAL A 172 11.81 6.07 13.76
N LYS A 173 12.30 4.84 13.96
CA LYS A 173 12.92 4.03 12.91
C LYS A 173 12.09 2.77 12.70
N LEU A 174 11.21 2.81 11.72
CA LEU A 174 10.30 1.71 11.39
C LEU A 174 10.97 0.60 10.58
N GLU A 175 12.24 0.80 10.22
CA GLU A 175 13.15 -0.08 9.48
C GLU A 175 14.60 0.20 9.92
#